data_AF-A0A357ND99-F1
#
_entry.id   AF-A0A357ND99-F1
#
_cell.length_a   1.000
_cell.length_b   1.000
_cell.length_c   1.000
_cell.angle_alpha   90.00
_cell.angle_beta   90.00
_cell.angle_gamma   90.00
#
_symmetry.space_group_name_H-M   'P 1'
#
loop_
_entity.id
_entity.type
_entity.pdbx_description
1 polymer ?
#
loop_
_entity_poly.entity_id
_entity_poly.type
_entity_poly.pdbx_seq_one_letter_code
_entity_poly.pdbx_strand_id
1 'polypeptide(L)'
;AGYKADVCRRGEEILADLIKNGRRGIVLGGRPYHLDPEINHGLPEMIQAYGFAVLSEDAVSHLATVERPLRIFDQWTYPARLSACAAYVSQRPDLEMVQLNSFGCGLDAIIIDQVREILTARNKLHTVIKLDEMNNLGAARIRVRSLLAALEERPPTPSAGPAAYNYRRPVFRRNMKSDYTIILPQLSPMHFPFFETSLNKFGYHAVLTPAADRTAIDLGLKYVHNDACYPAIIVVGQILQALTAGEIDPDTAAVIMTQTGGGCRATNYIALIRKALRDADMPQVPVISLSAGLEENPGFKMSWAMFDAALTGMLYGDLLMRVLRRVQPYERVSGEARQLYDYWGEKCRQDLLTGG
;
A
#
# COMPACT_ATOMS: atom_id res chain seq x y z
N ALA A 1 18.37 9.54 26.87
CA ALA A 1 19.30 9.46 25.72
C ALA A 1 20.14 8.17 25.73
N GLY A 2 20.61 7.68 26.89
CA GLY A 2 21.45 6.46 26.99
C GLY A 2 20.82 5.16 26.46
N TYR A 3 19.55 4.89 26.81
CA TYR A 3 18.89 3.61 26.49
C TYR A 3 19.02 3.18 25.01
N LYS A 4 18.73 4.07 24.05
CA LYS A 4 18.82 3.72 22.62
C LYS A 4 20.25 3.38 22.21
N ALA A 5 21.23 4.13 22.71
CA ALA A 5 22.64 3.88 22.43
C ALA A 5 23.11 2.56 23.06
N ASP A 6 22.60 2.22 24.26
CA ASP A 6 22.90 0.95 24.91
C ASP A 6 22.34 -0.24 24.12
N VAL A 7 21.12 -0.13 23.57
CA VAL A 7 20.51 -1.14 22.70
C VAL A 7 21.31 -1.32 21.40
N CYS A 8 21.69 -0.22 20.75
CA CYS A 8 22.53 -0.26 19.55
C CYS A 8 23.88 -0.93 19.82
N ARG A 9 24.59 -0.53 20.89
CA ARG A 9 25.87 -1.12 21.29
C ARG A 9 25.73 -2.60 21.59
N ARG A 10 24.68 -2.99 22.33
CA ARG A 10 24.42 -4.41 22.63
C ARG A 10 24.10 -5.21 21.37
N GLY A 11 23.39 -4.63 20.41
CA GLY A 11 23.14 -5.22 19.10
C GLY A 11 24.45 -5.51 18.36
N GLU A 12 25.35 -4.53 18.30
CA GLU A 12 26.66 -4.67 17.65
C GLU A 12 27.54 -5.74 18.33
N GLU A 13 27.54 -5.82 19.66
CA GLU A 13 28.24 -6.88 20.41
C GLU A 13 27.72 -8.28 20.03
N ILE A 14 26.39 -8.45 19.95
CA ILE A 14 25.77 -9.71 19.56
C ILE A 14 26.14 -10.05 18.11
N LEU A 15 26.09 -9.08 17.19
CA LEU A 15 26.46 -9.29 15.79
C LEU A 15 27.93 -9.72 15.63
N ALA A 16 28.83 -9.14 16.42
CA ALA A 16 30.24 -9.56 16.44
C ALA A 16 30.41 -10.99 16.98
N ASP A 17 29.65 -11.38 18.01
CA ASP A 17 29.64 -12.74 18.56
C ASP A 17 29.13 -13.77 17.54
N LEU A 18 28.09 -13.44 16.77
CA LEU A 18 27.55 -14.29 15.71
C LEU A 18 28.63 -14.65 14.68
N ILE A 19 29.39 -13.66 14.23
CA ILE A 19 30.49 -13.86 13.27
C ILE A 19 31.60 -14.70 13.90
N LYS A 20 32.04 -14.34 15.11
CA LYS A 20 33.16 -14.99 15.80
C LYS A 20 32.90 -16.48 16.05
N ASN A 21 31.67 -16.84 16.40
CA ASN A 21 31.31 -18.19 16.81
C ASN A 21 30.55 -18.97 15.72
N GLY A 22 30.38 -18.40 14.52
CA GLY A 22 29.64 -19.04 13.42
C GLY A 22 28.17 -19.30 13.76
N ARG A 23 27.57 -18.49 14.64
CA ARG A 23 26.17 -18.62 15.06
C ARG A 23 25.26 -17.82 14.13
N ARG A 24 23.97 -18.15 14.13
CA ARG A 24 22.94 -17.41 13.39
C ARG A 24 22.07 -16.60 14.34
N GLY A 25 21.57 -15.47 13.85
CA GLY A 25 20.65 -14.60 14.56
C GLY A 25 19.32 -14.43 13.84
N ILE A 26 18.27 -14.18 14.60
CA ILE A 26 16.97 -13.74 14.09
C ILE A 26 16.70 -12.33 14.59
N VAL A 27 16.38 -11.44 13.66
CA VAL A 27 15.85 -10.12 14.00
C VAL A 27 14.33 -10.22 14.07
N LEU A 28 13.78 -10.03 15.28
CA LEU A 28 12.35 -9.92 15.53
C LEU A 28 11.93 -8.47 15.25
N GLY A 29 11.31 -8.26 14.10
CA GLY A 29 10.81 -6.94 13.69
C GLY A 29 9.34 -6.77 14.01
N GLY A 30 8.96 -5.68 14.69
CA GLY A 30 7.56 -5.42 14.97
C GLY A 30 7.27 -3.97 15.32
N ARG A 31 6.28 -3.80 16.20
CA ARG A 31 5.97 -2.53 16.85
C ARG A 31 6.53 -2.54 18.28
N PRO A 32 6.78 -1.38 18.91
CA PRO A 32 7.34 -1.32 20.26
C PRO A 32 6.57 -2.13 21.30
N TYR A 33 5.25 -2.22 21.17
CA TYR A 33 4.42 -2.99 22.08
C TYR A 33 4.64 -4.51 21.96
N HIS A 34 5.20 -5.02 20.85
CA HIS A 34 5.59 -6.43 20.78
C HIS A 34 6.77 -6.79 21.69
N LEU A 35 7.41 -5.82 22.36
CA LEU A 35 8.38 -6.10 23.41
C LEU A 35 7.71 -6.56 24.72
N ASP A 36 6.42 -6.30 24.88
CA ASP A 36 5.66 -6.74 26.05
C ASP A 36 5.53 -8.27 26.06
N PRO A 37 5.96 -8.97 27.14
CA PRO A 37 5.82 -10.41 27.28
C PRO A 37 4.38 -10.92 27.14
N GLU A 38 3.39 -10.11 27.53
CA GLU A 38 1.96 -10.46 27.39
C GLU A 38 1.49 -10.43 25.92
N ILE A 39 2.23 -9.74 25.05
CA ILE A 39 1.89 -9.61 23.62
C ILE A 39 2.71 -10.58 22.76
N ASN A 40 4.02 -10.72 23.03
CA ASN A 40 4.86 -11.63 22.24
C ASN A 40 4.76 -13.09 22.68
N HIS A 41 4.10 -13.37 23.81
CA HIS A 41 3.83 -14.70 24.33
C HIS A 41 5.12 -15.54 24.57
N GLY A 42 6.27 -14.91 24.82
CA GLY A 42 7.53 -15.63 25.03
C GLY A 42 8.18 -16.19 23.74
N LEU A 43 7.81 -15.62 22.59
CA LEU A 43 8.41 -15.96 21.30
C LEU A 43 9.94 -15.74 21.25
N PRO A 44 10.51 -14.66 21.83
CA PRO A 44 11.97 -14.48 21.87
C PRO A 44 12.69 -15.65 22.56
N GLU A 45 12.20 -16.09 23.71
CA GLU A 45 12.77 -17.18 24.52
C GLU A 45 12.67 -18.50 23.75
N MET A 46 11.56 -18.73 23.05
CA MET A 46 11.40 -19.90 22.18
C MET A 46 12.45 -19.94 21.07
N ILE A 47 12.73 -18.81 20.41
CA ILE A 47 13.73 -18.73 19.35
C ILE A 47 15.14 -18.95 19.93
N GLN A 48 15.43 -18.38 21.11
CA GLN A 48 16.69 -18.60 21.82
C GLN A 48 16.90 -20.08 22.19
N ALA A 49 15.84 -20.78 22.59
CA ALA A 49 15.90 -22.22 22.90
C ALA A 49 16.28 -23.07 21.67
N TYR A 50 16.08 -22.57 20.44
CA TYR A 50 16.55 -23.20 19.21
C TYR A 50 18.00 -22.82 18.84
N GLY A 51 18.71 -22.08 19.69
CA GLY A 51 20.14 -21.77 19.52
C GLY A 51 20.45 -20.46 18.80
N PHE A 52 19.43 -19.73 18.35
CA PHE A 52 19.57 -18.46 17.63
C PHE A 52 19.73 -17.29 18.61
N ALA A 53 20.59 -16.33 18.26
CA ALA A 53 20.54 -15.03 18.93
C ALA A 53 19.28 -14.28 18.48
N VAL A 54 18.65 -13.54 19.39
CA VAL A 54 17.48 -12.72 19.07
C VAL A 54 17.86 -11.25 19.20
N LEU A 55 17.61 -10.48 18.14
CA LEU A 55 17.79 -9.03 18.11
C LEU A 55 16.44 -8.35 17.83
N SER A 56 16.23 -7.17 18.41
CA SER A 56 15.12 -6.29 18.07
C SER A 56 15.44 -5.44 16.84
N GLU A 57 14.42 -4.86 16.19
CA GLU A 57 14.65 -4.06 15.00
C GLU A 57 15.41 -2.75 15.28
N ASP A 58 15.26 -2.18 16.47
CA ASP A 58 15.98 -0.96 16.90
C ASP A 58 17.46 -1.22 17.21
N ALA A 59 17.86 -2.46 17.50
CA ALA A 59 19.26 -2.84 17.71
C ALA A 59 20.09 -2.87 16.41
N VAL A 60 19.43 -2.93 15.23
CA VAL A 60 20.12 -3.07 13.94
C VAL A 60 19.74 -2.02 12.89
N SER A 61 18.63 -1.30 13.07
CA SER A 61 18.12 -0.37 12.06
C SER A 61 19.05 0.79 11.71
N HIS A 62 20.02 1.13 12.57
CA HIS A 62 21.02 2.17 12.32
C HIS A 62 22.18 1.70 11.44
N LEU A 63 22.32 0.40 11.21
CA LEU A 63 23.47 -0.21 10.54
C LEU A 63 23.32 -0.29 9.02
N ALA A 64 22.14 0.00 8.46
CA ALA A 64 21.94 0.05 7.01
C ALA A 64 21.14 1.27 6.58
N THR A 65 21.45 1.71 5.37
CA THR A 65 20.61 2.66 4.63
C THR A 65 19.72 1.88 3.67
N VAL A 66 18.44 2.23 3.63
CA VAL A 66 17.48 1.66 2.68
C VAL A 66 17.74 2.25 1.29
N GLU A 67 17.89 1.39 0.29
CA GLU A 67 17.99 1.83 -1.11
C GLU A 67 16.64 2.39 -1.56
N ARG A 68 16.70 3.50 -2.27
CA ARG A 68 15.51 4.24 -2.74
C ARG A 68 15.55 4.35 -4.26
N PRO A 69 14.38 4.50 -4.92
CA PRO A 69 13.04 4.66 -4.34
C PRO A 69 12.39 3.35 -3.86
N LEU A 70 11.72 3.41 -2.71
CA LEU A 70 10.76 2.38 -2.30
C LEU A 70 9.45 2.52 -3.07
N ARG A 71 8.65 1.45 -3.12
CA ARG A 71 7.29 1.51 -3.69
C ARG A 71 6.36 2.34 -2.80
N ILE A 72 6.52 2.19 -1.48
CA ILE A 72 5.70 2.85 -0.47
C ILE A 72 6.21 4.27 -0.20
N PHE A 73 5.29 5.14 0.20
CA PHE A 73 5.63 6.43 0.78
C PHE A 73 5.98 6.24 2.26
N ASP A 74 7.27 6.39 2.55
CA ASP A 74 7.87 6.09 3.84
C ASP A 74 7.80 7.30 4.80
N GLN A 75 6.66 7.41 5.50
CA GLN A 75 6.34 8.58 6.35
C GLN A 75 6.24 8.27 7.85
N TRP A 76 6.23 6.99 8.23
CA TRP A 76 6.05 6.57 9.62
C TRP A 76 7.34 6.00 10.17
N THR A 77 7.72 6.40 11.38
CA THR A 77 8.99 6.03 12.01
C THR A 77 9.21 4.53 12.15
N TYR A 78 8.20 3.78 12.62
CA TYR A 78 8.36 2.34 12.84
C TYR A 78 8.37 1.52 11.54
N PRO A 79 7.50 1.77 10.53
CA PRO A 79 7.64 1.16 9.21
C PRO A 79 8.97 1.49 8.51
N ALA A 80 9.45 2.74 8.60
CA ALA A 80 10.77 3.12 8.07
C ALA A 80 11.88 2.26 8.70
N ARG A 81 11.79 2.07 10.03
CA ARG A 81 12.71 1.22 10.80
C ARG A 81 12.67 -0.24 10.34
N LEU A 82 11.48 -0.80 10.09
CA LEU A 82 11.34 -2.17 9.57
C LEU A 82 11.96 -2.31 8.18
N SER A 83 11.82 -1.30 7.31
CA SER A 83 12.49 -1.29 6.00
C SER A 83 14.02 -1.24 6.13
N ALA A 84 14.55 -0.43 7.04
CA ALA A 84 15.98 -0.34 7.33
C ALA A 84 16.54 -1.66 7.89
N CYS A 85 15.83 -2.25 8.84
CA CYS A 85 16.14 -3.56 9.39
C CYS A 85 16.14 -4.65 8.31
N ALA A 86 15.12 -4.70 7.46
CA ALA A 86 15.05 -5.64 6.34
C ALA A 86 16.21 -5.44 5.37
N ALA A 87 16.57 -4.19 5.06
CA ALA A 87 17.72 -3.88 4.21
C ALA A 87 19.03 -4.40 4.82
N TYR A 88 19.25 -4.20 6.12
CA TYR A 88 20.43 -4.73 6.82
C TYR A 88 20.47 -6.26 6.83
N VAL A 89 19.38 -6.91 7.26
CA VAL A 89 19.28 -8.38 7.32
C VAL A 89 19.47 -9.00 5.94
N SER A 90 18.93 -8.37 4.89
CA SER A 90 19.05 -8.87 3.52
C SER A 90 20.51 -8.98 3.03
N GLN A 91 21.44 -8.21 3.62
CA GLN A 91 22.86 -8.21 3.25
C GLN A 91 23.69 -9.20 4.07
N ARG A 92 23.10 -9.85 5.07
CA ARG A 92 23.81 -10.66 6.07
C ARG A 92 23.44 -12.14 5.93
N PRO A 93 24.38 -13.05 5.63
CA PRO A 93 24.08 -14.47 5.48
C PRO A 93 23.72 -15.15 6.82
N ASP A 94 24.19 -14.61 7.93
CA ASP A 94 24.01 -15.12 9.30
C ASP A 94 22.81 -14.52 10.05
N LEU A 95 22.03 -13.65 9.40
CA LEU A 95 20.78 -13.10 9.95
C LEU A 95 19.56 -13.52 9.15
N GLU A 96 18.46 -13.76 9.85
CA GLU A 96 17.12 -13.90 9.27
C GLU A 96 16.15 -12.94 9.95
N MET A 97 15.02 -12.64 9.30
CA MET A 97 14.02 -11.72 9.85
C MET A 97 12.69 -12.46 10.07
N VAL A 98 12.14 -12.28 11.27
CA VAL A 98 10.76 -12.67 11.58
C VAL A 98 10.01 -11.40 11.93
N GLN A 99 8.96 -11.11 11.17
CA GLN A 99 8.12 -9.95 11.37
C GLN A 99 6.88 -10.32 12.19
N LEU A 100 6.64 -9.57 13.26
CA LEU A 100 5.46 -9.65 14.09
C LEU A 100 4.39 -8.69 13.56
N ASN A 101 3.17 -9.17 13.42
CA ASN A 101 2.02 -8.40 12.95
C ASN A 101 0.83 -8.63 13.89
N SER A 102 0.18 -7.56 14.37
CA SER A 102 -1.06 -7.71 15.14
C SER A 102 -2.27 -7.79 14.22
N PHE A 103 -3.30 -8.54 14.62
CA PHE A 103 -4.55 -8.61 13.89
C PHE A 103 -5.16 -7.21 13.64
N GLY A 104 -5.64 -6.97 12.42
CA GLY A 104 -6.32 -5.73 12.05
C GLY A 104 -5.41 -4.50 11.89
N CYS A 105 -4.08 -4.63 11.99
CA CYS A 105 -3.18 -3.50 11.80
C CYS A 105 -3.00 -3.15 10.31
N GLY A 106 -3.92 -2.37 9.74
CA GLY A 106 -3.86 -2.13 8.29
C GLY A 106 -2.76 -1.20 7.79
N LEU A 107 -1.92 -0.64 8.67
CA LEU A 107 -0.64 -0.06 8.23
C LEU A 107 0.42 -1.16 8.03
N ASP A 108 0.36 -2.22 8.83
CA ASP A 108 1.27 -3.36 8.71
C ASP A 108 1.08 -4.09 7.38
N ALA A 109 -0.14 -4.13 6.85
CA ALA A 109 -0.41 -4.66 5.50
C ALA A 109 0.49 -4.05 4.42
N ILE A 110 0.78 -2.74 4.49
CA ILE A 110 1.61 -2.04 3.52
C ILE A 110 3.10 -2.38 3.72
N ILE A 111 3.56 -2.38 4.98
CA ILE A 111 4.99 -2.60 5.28
C ILE A 111 5.40 -4.06 5.18
N ILE A 112 4.51 -5.02 5.48
CA ILE A 112 4.73 -6.45 5.29
C ILE A 112 5.13 -6.73 3.85
N ASP A 113 4.37 -6.20 2.89
CA ASP A 113 4.67 -6.37 1.47
C ASP A 113 6.00 -5.70 1.08
N GLN A 114 6.30 -4.51 1.60
CA GLN A 114 7.56 -3.83 1.31
C GLN A 114 8.79 -4.56 1.90
N VAL A 115 8.68 -5.06 3.14
CA VAL A 115 9.72 -5.86 3.79
C VAL A 115 9.94 -7.16 3.03
N ARG A 116 8.86 -7.81 2.58
CA ARG A 116 8.93 -9.00 1.71
C ARG A 116 9.76 -8.72 0.47
N GLU A 117 9.44 -7.64 -0.25
CA GLU A 117 10.18 -7.24 -1.46
C GLU A 117 11.69 -7.06 -1.19
N ILE A 118 12.05 -6.40 -0.09
CA ILE A 118 13.47 -6.17 0.29
C ILE A 118 14.19 -7.50 0.60
N LEU A 119 13.57 -8.39 1.37
CA LEU A 119 14.17 -9.66 1.75
C LEU A 119 14.25 -10.62 0.56
N THR A 120 13.14 -10.79 -0.18
CA THR A 120 13.08 -11.71 -1.33
C THR A 120 14.01 -11.29 -2.45
N ALA A 121 14.25 -9.98 -2.66
CA ALA A 121 15.23 -9.50 -3.62
C ALA A 121 16.62 -10.12 -3.37
N ARG A 122 17.04 -10.28 -2.11
CA ARG A 122 18.32 -10.92 -1.77
C ARG A 122 18.17 -12.40 -1.40
N ASN A 123 17.13 -13.04 -1.91
CA ASN A 123 16.84 -14.44 -1.65
C ASN A 123 16.84 -14.73 -0.14
N LYS A 124 16.13 -13.91 0.66
CA LYS A 124 15.86 -14.16 2.08
C LYS A 124 14.40 -14.54 2.27
N LEU A 125 14.13 -15.34 3.30
CA LEU A 125 12.77 -15.74 3.64
C LEU A 125 12.11 -14.62 4.45
N HIS A 126 10.86 -14.30 4.10
CA HIS A 126 10.05 -13.38 4.89
C HIS A 126 9.06 -14.19 5.71
N THR A 127 9.32 -14.31 7.01
CA THR A 127 8.41 -15.00 7.95
C THR A 127 7.58 -13.97 8.69
N VAL A 128 6.26 -14.05 8.57
CA VAL A 128 5.33 -13.22 9.33
C VAL A 128 4.60 -14.09 10.35
N ILE A 129 4.64 -13.67 11.62
CA ILE A 129 3.89 -14.26 12.72
C ILE A 129 2.81 -13.26 13.11
N LYS A 130 1.56 -13.67 12.90
CA LYS A 130 0.40 -12.88 13.29
C LYS A 130 0.08 -13.16 14.76
N LEU A 131 0.07 -12.11 15.57
CA LEU A 131 -0.25 -12.15 16.99
C LEU A 131 -1.69 -11.67 17.19
N ASP A 132 -2.36 -12.33 18.14
CA ASP A 132 -3.72 -12.02 18.59
C ASP A 132 -3.76 -12.12 20.12
N GLU A 133 -4.85 -11.72 20.73
CA GLU A 133 -5.08 -11.78 22.18
C GLU A 133 -5.06 -13.24 22.69
N MET A 134 -5.51 -14.19 21.86
CA MET A 134 -5.42 -15.61 22.18
C MET A 134 -3.97 -16.10 22.10
N ASN A 135 -3.45 -16.59 23.23
CA ASN A 135 -2.13 -17.20 23.35
C ASN A 135 -2.06 -18.51 22.54
N ASN A 136 -1.76 -18.41 21.25
CA ASN A 136 -1.59 -19.55 20.34
C ASN A 136 -0.13 -19.69 19.89
N LEU A 137 0.76 -19.96 20.85
CA LEU A 137 2.16 -20.26 20.57
C LEU A 137 2.36 -21.52 19.73
N GLY A 138 1.37 -22.41 19.63
CA GLY A 138 1.44 -23.59 18.77
C GLY A 138 1.69 -23.20 17.31
N ALA A 139 0.88 -22.28 16.79
CA ALA A 139 1.02 -21.79 15.43
C ALA A 139 2.35 -21.04 15.20
N ALA A 140 2.76 -20.19 16.15
CA ALA A 140 4.03 -19.49 16.08
C ALA A 140 5.22 -20.45 16.09
N ARG A 141 5.20 -21.46 16.97
CA ARG A 141 6.23 -22.50 17.08
C ARG A 141 6.37 -23.32 15.81
N ILE A 142 5.26 -23.71 15.19
CA ILE A 142 5.29 -24.44 13.91
C ILE A 142 5.93 -23.58 12.81
N ARG A 143 5.58 -22.29 12.73
CA ARG A 143 6.17 -21.37 11.74
C ARG A 143 7.66 -21.16 11.95
N VAL A 144 8.10 -20.94 13.20
CA VAL A 144 9.53 -20.83 13.53
C VAL A 144 10.25 -22.12 13.16
N ARG A 145 9.77 -23.29 13.58
CA ARG A 145 10.38 -24.58 13.23
C ARG A 145 10.47 -24.79 11.71
N SER A 146 9.45 -24.40 10.96
CA SER A 146 9.44 -24.50 9.49
C SER A 146 10.47 -23.58 8.86
N LEU A 147 10.63 -22.35 9.38
CA LEU A 147 11.70 -21.45 8.98
C LEU A 147 13.07 -22.08 9.24
N LEU A 148 13.27 -22.64 10.44
CA LEU A 148 14.55 -23.27 10.81
C LEU A 148 14.90 -24.44 9.88
N ALA A 149 13.95 -25.34 9.62
CA ALA A 149 14.16 -26.45 8.69
C ALA A 149 14.51 -25.94 7.27
N ALA A 150 13.81 -24.92 6.79
CA ALA A 150 14.11 -24.31 5.49
C ALA A 150 15.50 -23.64 5.44
N LEU A 151 16.05 -23.19 6.57
CA LEU A 151 17.39 -22.60 6.66
C LEU A 151 18.51 -23.63 6.72
N GLU A 152 18.23 -24.86 7.15
CA GLU A 152 19.17 -25.98 7.15
C GLU A 152 19.35 -26.57 5.75
N GLU A 153 18.26 -26.68 4.99
CA GLU A 153 18.28 -27.19 3.61
C GLU A 153 18.87 -26.18 2.61
N ARG A 154 18.99 -24.92 3.00
CA ARG A 154 19.39 -23.84 2.11
C ARG A 154 20.91 -23.73 2.00
N PRO A 155 21.49 -23.80 0.78
CA PRO A 155 22.89 -23.48 0.60
C PRO A 155 23.16 -22.01 0.96
N PRO A 156 24.34 -21.67 1.51
CA PRO A 156 24.69 -20.29 1.83
C PRO A 156 24.56 -19.42 0.59
N THR A 157 23.62 -18.46 0.63
CA THR A 157 23.37 -17.55 -0.49
C THR A 157 24.62 -16.71 -0.75
N PRO A 158 25.15 -16.65 -1.99
CA PRO A 158 26.19 -15.71 -2.33
C PRO A 158 25.69 -14.28 -2.09
N SER A 159 26.39 -13.55 -1.22
CA SER A 159 26.28 -12.09 -1.15
C SER A 159 26.97 -11.52 -2.37
N ALA A 160 26.25 -11.37 -3.49
CA ALA A 160 26.67 -10.48 -4.58
C ALA A 160 25.60 -10.34 -5.65
N GLY A 161 24.95 -9.19 -5.66
CA GLY A 161 24.14 -8.70 -6.77
C GLY A 161 23.18 -7.63 -6.28
N PRO A 162 23.11 -6.44 -6.91
CA PRO A 162 22.06 -5.49 -6.62
C PRO A 162 20.75 -6.05 -7.18
N ALA A 163 20.08 -6.92 -6.44
CA ALA A 163 18.68 -7.18 -6.68
C ALA A 163 17.93 -5.93 -6.26
N ALA A 164 17.67 -5.06 -7.23
CA ALA A 164 17.02 -3.79 -7.02
C ALA A 164 15.57 -4.03 -6.58
N TYR A 165 15.31 -3.96 -5.28
CA TYR A 165 13.96 -3.74 -4.75
C TYR A 165 13.49 -2.29 -4.98
N ASN A 166 14.35 -1.47 -5.59
CA ASN A 166 14.01 -0.11 -6.03
C ASN A 166 12.85 -0.16 -7.02
N TYR A 167 11.76 0.52 -6.67
CA TYR A 167 10.57 0.57 -7.49
C TYR A 167 10.73 1.62 -8.60
N ARG A 168 10.92 1.17 -9.84
CA ARG A 168 10.84 2.05 -11.01
C ARG A 168 9.38 2.24 -11.41
N ARG A 169 8.87 3.45 -11.21
CA ARG A 169 7.48 3.78 -11.55
C ARG A 169 7.31 4.07 -13.05
N PRO A 170 6.25 3.58 -13.70
CA PRO A 170 5.79 4.13 -14.97
C PRO A 170 5.31 5.57 -14.77
N VAL A 171 5.69 6.46 -15.69
CA VAL A 171 5.37 7.90 -15.62
C VAL A 171 4.39 8.26 -16.72
N PHE A 172 3.33 8.97 -16.38
CA PHE A 172 2.38 9.48 -17.37
C PHE A 172 2.99 10.66 -18.16
N ARG A 173 3.32 10.42 -19.43
CA ARG A 173 4.02 11.37 -20.32
C ARG A 173 3.05 12.26 -21.10
N ARG A 174 3.55 13.35 -21.67
CA ARG A 174 2.72 14.34 -22.42
C ARG A 174 1.98 13.75 -23.61
N ASN A 175 2.62 12.83 -24.34
CA ASN A 175 2.00 12.15 -25.48
C ASN A 175 0.85 11.22 -25.05
N MET A 176 0.83 10.75 -23.80
CA MET A 176 -0.22 9.87 -23.29
C MET A 176 -1.54 10.61 -23.05
N LYS A 177 -1.57 11.95 -23.07
CA LYS A 177 -2.77 12.73 -22.72
C LYS A 177 -3.99 12.39 -23.58
N SER A 178 -3.81 12.26 -24.91
CA SER A 178 -4.87 11.96 -25.87
C SER A 178 -5.08 10.46 -26.07
N ASP A 179 -4.00 9.69 -25.95
CA ASP A 179 -3.98 8.30 -26.41
C ASP A 179 -4.37 7.32 -25.31
N TYR A 180 -4.31 7.75 -24.04
CA TYR A 180 -4.58 6.88 -22.89
C TYR A 180 -5.95 7.12 -22.29
N THR A 181 -6.56 6.03 -21.85
CA THR A 181 -7.76 6.04 -21.00
C THR A 181 -7.36 6.11 -19.53
N ILE A 182 -7.77 7.18 -18.85
CA ILE A 182 -7.54 7.40 -17.43
C ILE A 182 -8.70 6.82 -16.63
N ILE A 183 -8.45 5.70 -15.96
CA ILE A 183 -9.38 5.04 -15.04
C ILE A 183 -9.47 5.86 -13.76
N LEU A 184 -10.69 6.31 -13.46
CA LEU A 184 -11.06 7.01 -12.24
C LEU A 184 -11.87 6.04 -11.35
N PRO A 185 -11.30 5.52 -10.24
CA PRO A 185 -12.03 4.62 -9.35
C PRO A 185 -13.18 5.36 -8.65
N GLN A 186 -14.34 4.72 -8.59
CA GLN A 186 -15.55 5.30 -8.02
C GLN A 186 -15.51 5.31 -6.48
N LEU A 187 -15.17 6.47 -5.90
CA LEU A 187 -15.18 6.68 -4.44
C LEU A 187 -16.48 7.32 -3.92
N SER A 188 -17.20 8.06 -4.76
CA SER A 188 -18.44 8.72 -4.38
C SER A 188 -19.36 8.93 -5.59
N PRO A 189 -20.50 8.22 -5.68
CA PRO A 189 -21.39 8.30 -6.84
C PRO A 189 -21.99 9.70 -7.04
N MET A 190 -21.93 10.54 -6.00
CA MET A 190 -22.44 11.92 -6.03
C MET A 190 -21.44 12.93 -6.59
N HIS A 191 -20.13 12.66 -6.53
CA HIS A 191 -19.08 13.64 -6.88
C HIS A 191 -18.29 13.24 -8.11
N PHE A 192 -17.95 11.96 -8.23
CA PHE A 192 -17.03 11.48 -9.26
C PHE A 192 -17.53 11.63 -10.70
N PRO A 193 -18.84 11.55 -11.00
CA PRO A 193 -19.32 11.88 -12.35
C PRO A 193 -18.98 13.32 -12.79
N PHE A 194 -18.93 14.27 -11.83
CA PHE A 194 -18.52 15.65 -12.14
C PHE A 194 -17.00 15.74 -12.39
N PHE A 195 -16.18 14.98 -11.66
CA PHE A 195 -14.75 14.93 -11.92
C PHE A 195 -14.41 14.29 -13.27
N GLU A 196 -15.12 13.21 -13.64
CA GLU A 196 -15.03 12.62 -14.98
C GLU A 196 -15.38 13.65 -16.06
N THR A 197 -16.50 14.37 -15.90
CA THR A 197 -16.92 15.43 -16.83
C THR A 197 -15.87 16.52 -16.96
N SER A 198 -15.31 16.99 -15.83
CA SER A 198 -14.26 18.01 -15.82
C SER A 198 -12.99 17.52 -16.51
N LEU A 199 -12.51 16.31 -16.23
CA LEU A 199 -11.31 15.77 -16.89
C LEU A 199 -11.49 15.67 -18.42
N ASN A 200 -12.65 15.17 -18.86
CA ASN A 200 -13.00 15.07 -20.28
C ASN A 200 -13.07 16.44 -20.97
N LYS A 201 -13.63 17.47 -20.31
CA LYS A 201 -13.65 18.86 -20.82
C LYS A 201 -12.25 19.39 -21.15
N PHE A 202 -11.24 19.05 -20.33
CA PHE A 202 -9.87 19.53 -20.52
C PHE A 202 -8.99 18.60 -21.39
N GLY A 203 -9.63 17.69 -22.13
CA GLY A 203 -9.00 16.87 -23.16
C GLY A 203 -8.22 15.66 -22.63
N TYR A 204 -8.63 15.13 -21.48
CA TYR A 204 -8.20 13.80 -21.01
C TYR A 204 -9.32 12.81 -21.27
N HIS A 205 -9.03 11.58 -21.72
CA HIS A 205 -10.05 10.53 -21.82
C HIS A 205 -10.20 9.86 -20.45
N ALA A 206 -11.12 10.34 -19.62
CA ALA A 206 -11.34 9.78 -18.28
C ALA A 206 -12.59 8.90 -18.24
N VAL A 207 -12.48 7.72 -17.63
CA VAL A 207 -13.57 6.75 -17.47
C VAL A 207 -13.74 6.42 -16.00
N LEU A 208 -14.93 6.69 -15.47
CA LEU A 208 -15.34 6.37 -14.11
C LEU A 208 -15.74 4.89 -14.02
N THR A 209 -15.10 4.14 -13.11
CA THR A 209 -15.47 2.75 -12.88
C THR A 209 -16.90 2.64 -12.31
N PRO A 210 -17.64 1.56 -12.55
CA PRO A 210 -18.89 1.32 -11.86
C PRO A 210 -18.68 1.21 -10.34
N ALA A 211 -19.79 1.32 -9.58
CA ALA A 211 -19.77 0.99 -8.16
C ALA A 211 -19.31 -0.46 -7.98
N ALA A 212 -18.45 -0.70 -6.99
CA ALA A 212 -17.87 -2.01 -6.76
C ALA A 212 -18.95 -3.06 -6.48
N ASP A 213 -18.96 -4.10 -7.31
CA ASP A 213 -19.76 -5.30 -7.11
C ASP A 213 -18.93 -6.37 -6.37
N ARG A 214 -19.49 -7.58 -6.22
CA ARG A 214 -18.77 -8.70 -5.58
C ARG A 214 -17.50 -9.05 -6.36
N THR A 215 -17.55 -9.01 -7.68
CA THR A 215 -16.42 -9.33 -8.56
C THR A 215 -15.24 -8.38 -8.30
N ALA A 216 -15.50 -7.07 -8.20
CA ALA A 216 -14.49 -6.09 -7.84
C ALA A 216 -13.88 -6.39 -6.47
N ILE A 217 -14.71 -6.69 -5.47
CA ILE A 217 -14.25 -6.98 -4.10
C ILE A 217 -13.36 -8.23 -4.08
N ASP A 218 -13.76 -9.30 -4.77
CA ASP A 218 -13.02 -10.56 -4.83
C ASP A 218 -11.68 -10.39 -5.56
N LEU A 219 -11.64 -9.60 -6.64
CA LEU A 219 -10.40 -9.21 -7.31
C LEU A 219 -9.50 -8.40 -6.36
N GLY A 220 -10.05 -7.45 -5.62
CA GLY A 220 -9.31 -6.69 -4.62
C GLY A 220 -8.67 -7.60 -3.56
N LEU A 221 -9.44 -8.53 -3.00
CA LEU A 221 -8.97 -9.49 -1.98
C LEU A 221 -7.89 -10.44 -2.51
N LYS A 222 -7.87 -10.71 -3.82
CA LYS A 222 -6.85 -11.54 -4.46
C LYS A 222 -5.47 -10.86 -4.51
N TYR A 223 -5.42 -9.55 -4.74
CA TYR A 223 -4.16 -8.82 -4.99
C TYR A 223 -3.72 -7.87 -3.88
N VAL A 224 -4.59 -7.55 -2.94
CA VAL A 224 -4.28 -6.70 -1.78
C VAL A 224 -4.19 -7.54 -0.52
N HIS A 225 -3.20 -7.24 0.32
CA HIS A 225 -3.06 -7.92 1.62
C HIS A 225 -4.34 -7.77 2.46
N ASN A 226 -4.85 -8.89 2.99
CA ASN A 226 -6.15 -8.97 3.69
C ASN A 226 -6.29 -8.02 4.89
N ASP A 227 -5.18 -7.69 5.56
CA ASP A 227 -5.19 -6.73 6.68
C ASP A 227 -5.28 -5.25 6.22
N ALA A 228 -5.25 -4.96 4.91
CA ALA A 228 -5.41 -3.59 4.41
C ALA A 228 -6.81 -3.03 4.72
N CYS A 229 -6.93 -1.71 4.73
CA CYS A 229 -8.23 -1.07 4.89
C CYS A 229 -9.16 -1.42 3.72
N TYR A 230 -10.41 -1.79 4.03
CA TYR A 230 -11.38 -2.24 3.04
C TYR A 230 -11.58 -1.30 1.84
N PRO A 231 -11.56 0.05 1.97
CA PRO A 231 -11.64 0.91 0.80
C PRO A 231 -10.47 0.76 -0.18
N ALA A 232 -9.26 0.41 0.29
CA ALA A 232 -8.13 0.13 -0.60
C ALA A 232 -8.37 -1.13 -1.44
N ILE A 233 -8.97 -2.16 -0.82
CA ILE A 233 -9.34 -3.43 -1.47
C ILE A 233 -10.36 -3.14 -2.58
N ILE A 234 -11.41 -2.36 -2.26
CA ILE A 234 -12.43 -1.95 -3.23
C ILE A 234 -11.81 -1.19 -4.41
N VAL A 235 -10.99 -0.17 -4.14
CA VAL A 235 -10.41 0.68 -5.19
C VAL A 235 -9.52 -0.12 -6.13
N VAL A 236 -8.64 -0.96 -5.58
CA VAL A 236 -7.78 -1.84 -6.40
C VAL A 236 -8.65 -2.82 -7.20
N GLY A 237 -9.68 -3.37 -6.57
CA GLY A 237 -10.65 -4.26 -7.20
C GLY A 237 -11.33 -3.65 -8.42
N GLN A 238 -11.85 -2.42 -8.29
CA GLN A 238 -12.49 -1.67 -9.39
C GLN A 238 -11.53 -1.42 -10.55
N ILE A 239 -10.28 -1.04 -10.24
CA ILE A 239 -9.25 -0.80 -11.25
C ILE A 239 -8.92 -2.09 -12.01
N LEU A 240 -8.67 -3.19 -11.28
CA LEU A 240 -8.34 -4.46 -11.90
C LEU A 240 -9.50 -5.04 -12.69
N GLN A 241 -10.74 -4.88 -12.21
CA GLN A 241 -11.93 -5.28 -12.96
C GLN A 241 -12.03 -4.55 -14.29
N ALA A 242 -11.84 -3.22 -14.29
CA ALA A 242 -11.88 -2.42 -15.51
C ALA A 242 -10.79 -2.84 -16.52
N LEU A 243 -9.60 -3.21 -16.04
CA LEU A 243 -8.49 -3.66 -16.89
C LEU A 243 -8.64 -5.12 -17.38
N THR A 244 -9.32 -5.97 -16.63
CA THR A 244 -9.47 -7.40 -16.95
C THR A 244 -10.76 -7.74 -17.69
N ALA A 245 -11.77 -6.85 -17.64
CA ALA A 245 -13.01 -6.99 -18.40
C ALA A 245 -12.83 -6.89 -19.93
N GLY A 246 -11.66 -6.41 -20.38
CA GLY A 246 -11.32 -6.26 -21.80
C GLY A 246 -11.85 -4.99 -22.46
N GLU A 247 -12.51 -4.11 -21.70
CA GLU A 247 -13.03 -2.83 -22.19
C GLU A 247 -11.93 -1.75 -22.31
N ILE A 248 -10.88 -1.86 -21.49
CA ILE A 248 -9.76 -0.92 -21.46
C ILE A 248 -8.46 -1.71 -21.63
N ASP A 249 -7.70 -1.40 -22.68
CA ASP A 249 -6.39 -2.00 -22.94
C ASP A 249 -5.35 -1.51 -21.92
N PRO A 250 -4.71 -2.39 -21.12
CA PRO A 250 -3.68 -2.02 -20.16
C PRO A 250 -2.50 -1.24 -20.75
N ASP A 251 -2.16 -1.43 -22.03
CA ASP A 251 -1.03 -0.73 -22.67
C ASP A 251 -1.35 0.74 -22.98
N THR A 252 -2.64 1.07 -23.07
CA THR A 252 -3.17 2.44 -23.25
C THR A 252 -4.00 2.90 -22.03
N ALA A 253 -3.85 2.24 -20.88
CA ALA A 253 -4.53 2.62 -19.65
C ALA A 253 -3.63 3.43 -18.73
N ALA A 254 -4.22 4.35 -17.99
CA ALA A 254 -3.63 5.01 -16.83
C ALA A 254 -4.63 4.98 -15.68
N VAL A 255 -4.16 5.08 -14.43
CA VAL A 255 -5.03 5.17 -13.25
C VAL A 255 -4.79 6.51 -12.58
N ILE A 256 -5.84 7.18 -12.11
CA ILE A 256 -5.71 8.40 -11.32
C ILE A 256 -6.19 8.17 -9.89
N MET A 257 -5.39 8.61 -8.91
CA MET A 257 -5.73 8.47 -7.50
C MET A 257 -5.23 9.66 -6.68
N THR A 258 -6.02 10.08 -5.69
CA THR A 258 -5.62 11.13 -4.75
C THR A 258 -4.58 10.63 -3.76
N GLN A 259 -3.61 11.48 -3.44
CA GLN A 259 -2.59 11.19 -2.44
C GLN A 259 -2.53 12.35 -1.44
N THR A 260 -2.97 12.07 -0.20
CA THR A 260 -3.20 13.11 0.81
C THR A 260 -1.93 13.65 1.44
N GLY A 261 -0.79 12.94 1.34
CA GLY A 261 0.51 13.38 1.85
C GLY A 261 0.63 13.44 3.38
N GLY A 262 -0.45 13.14 4.12
CA GLY A 262 -0.47 13.10 5.58
C GLY A 262 -0.34 11.68 6.15
N GLY A 263 -0.41 11.55 7.47
CA GLY A 263 -0.30 10.28 8.22
C GLY A 263 -1.39 9.23 7.92
N CYS A 264 -2.29 9.49 6.98
CA CYS A 264 -3.34 8.58 6.54
C CYS A 264 -2.77 7.44 5.68
N ARG A 265 -3.40 6.26 5.76
CA ARG A 265 -3.10 5.11 4.89
C ARG A 265 -3.37 5.40 3.40
N ALA A 266 -4.27 6.35 3.11
CA ALA A 266 -4.59 6.80 1.75
C ALA A 266 -3.36 7.26 0.96
N THR A 267 -2.35 7.84 1.62
CA THR A 267 -1.09 8.24 0.98
C THR A 267 -0.39 7.06 0.28
N ASN A 268 -0.62 5.83 0.74
CA ASN A 268 -0.05 4.60 0.22
C ASN A 268 -1.02 3.77 -0.64
N TYR A 269 -2.22 4.27 -0.98
CA TYR A 269 -3.12 3.57 -1.92
C TYR A 269 -2.47 3.44 -3.29
N ILE A 270 -1.77 4.48 -3.74
CA ILE A 270 -0.97 4.43 -4.98
C ILE A 270 0.07 3.30 -4.93
N ALA A 271 0.74 3.12 -3.80
CA ALA A 271 1.71 2.04 -3.63
C ALA A 271 1.06 0.65 -3.68
N LEU A 272 -0.16 0.50 -3.13
CA LEU A 272 -0.93 -0.74 -3.20
C LEU A 272 -1.42 -1.02 -4.63
N ILE A 273 -1.95 -0.01 -5.33
CA ILE A 273 -2.38 -0.11 -6.74
C ILE A 273 -1.19 -0.55 -7.61
N ARG A 274 -0.04 0.10 -7.45
CA ARG A 274 1.20 -0.24 -8.18
C ARG A 274 1.66 -1.68 -7.96
N LYS A 275 1.51 -2.19 -6.73
CA LYS A 275 1.83 -3.59 -6.41
C LYS A 275 0.82 -4.53 -7.07
N ALA A 276 -0.47 -4.26 -6.89
CA ALA A 276 -1.52 -5.09 -7.46
C ALA A 276 -1.43 -5.17 -8.99
N LEU A 277 -1.14 -4.05 -9.66
CA LEU A 277 -0.90 -4.03 -11.11
C LEU A 277 0.32 -4.87 -11.50
N ARG A 278 1.41 -4.81 -10.74
CA ARG A 278 2.60 -5.66 -10.97
C ARG A 278 2.28 -7.14 -10.78
N ASP A 279 1.56 -7.48 -9.71
CA ASP A 279 1.19 -8.87 -9.40
C ASP A 279 0.14 -9.43 -10.37
N ALA A 280 -0.57 -8.56 -11.09
CA ALA A 280 -1.51 -8.88 -12.16
C ALA A 280 -0.87 -8.81 -13.56
N ASP A 281 0.47 -8.80 -13.67
CA ASP A 281 1.23 -8.74 -14.92
C ASP A 281 0.98 -7.47 -15.78
N MET A 282 0.61 -6.35 -15.14
CA MET A 282 0.39 -5.04 -15.77
C MET A 282 1.29 -3.92 -15.19
N PRO A 283 2.61 -4.14 -15.01
CA PRO A 283 3.51 -3.14 -14.39
C PRO A 283 3.69 -1.84 -15.19
N GLN A 284 3.28 -1.82 -16.47
CA GLN A 284 3.41 -0.70 -17.39
C GLN A 284 2.37 0.41 -17.15
N VAL A 285 1.22 0.11 -16.53
CA VAL A 285 0.13 1.05 -16.32
C VAL A 285 0.57 2.19 -15.37
N PRO A 286 0.66 3.45 -15.82
CA PRO A 286 1.00 4.58 -14.96
C PRO A 286 -0.12 4.88 -13.95
N VAL A 287 0.29 5.15 -12.70
CA VAL A 287 -0.61 5.63 -11.65
C VAL A 287 -0.29 7.09 -11.36
N ILE A 288 -1.21 7.97 -11.77
CA ILE A 288 -1.18 9.43 -11.62
C ILE A 288 -1.58 9.79 -10.18
N SER A 289 -0.66 10.42 -9.46
CA SER A 289 -0.93 10.98 -8.13
C SER A 289 -1.51 12.38 -8.24
N LEU A 290 -2.71 12.58 -7.69
CA LEU A 290 -3.25 13.91 -7.40
C LEU A 290 -2.79 14.35 -6.01
N SER A 291 -1.67 15.07 -5.95
CA SER A 291 -1.11 15.64 -4.73
C SER A 291 -0.40 16.97 -4.97
N ALA A 292 -0.17 17.74 -3.90
CA ALA A 292 0.65 18.94 -3.92
C ALA A 292 2.14 18.60 -4.00
N GLY A 293 2.61 18.14 -5.17
CA GLY A 293 4.03 18.01 -5.49
C GLY A 293 4.75 16.77 -4.96
N LEU A 294 4.03 15.72 -4.51
CA LEU A 294 4.68 14.48 -4.04
C LEU A 294 5.19 13.63 -5.21
N GLU A 295 4.52 13.66 -6.37
CA GLU A 295 4.95 12.94 -7.57
C GLU A 295 4.67 13.72 -8.85
N GLU A 296 5.69 13.84 -9.70
CA GLU A 296 5.55 14.48 -11.01
C GLU A 296 5.06 13.51 -12.09
N ASN A 297 4.00 13.93 -12.80
CA ASN A 297 3.46 13.26 -13.97
C ASN A 297 3.34 14.30 -15.11
N PRO A 298 4.34 14.39 -16.01
CA PRO A 298 4.42 15.47 -17.02
C PRO A 298 3.21 15.57 -17.95
N GLY A 299 2.48 14.47 -18.17
CA GLY A 299 1.28 14.43 -18.99
C GLY A 299 0.02 14.91 -18.29
N PHE A 300 0.02 15.01 -16.96
CA PHE A 300 -1.11 15.52 -16.19
C PHE A 300 -0.76 16.89 -15.61
N LYS A 301 -1.40 17.93 -16.13
CA LYS A 301 -1.24 19.30 -15.62
C LYS A 301 -2.58 19.83 -15.14
N MET A 302 -2.63 20.18 -13.85
CA MET A 302 -3.75 20.89 -13.26
C MET A 302 -3.69 22.37 -13.66
N SER A 303 -4.55 22.79 -14.60
CA SER A 303 -4.74 24.21 -14.91
C SER A 303 -5.71 24.85 -13.91
N TRP A 304 -5.64 26.17 -13.75
CA TRP A 304 -6.59 26.90 -12.90
C TRP A 304 -8.05 26.69 -13.32
N ALA A 305 -8.32 26.67 -14.64
CA ALA A 305 -9.65 26.40 -15.16
C ALA A 305 -10.14 24.96 -14.85
N MET A 306 -9.25 23.97 -14.87
CA MET A 306 -9.60 22.59 -14.50
C MET A 306 -9.84 22.46 -13.00
N PHE A 307 -9.04 23.15 -12.19
CA PHE A 307 -9.24 23.22 -10.75
C PHE A 307 -10.59 23.87 -10.40
N ASP A 308 -10.92 24.99 -11.04
CA ASP A 308 -12.20 25.69 -10.87
C ASP A 308 -13.39 24.80 -11.26
N ALA A 309 -13.33 24.14 -12.42
CA ALA A 309 -14.36 23.18 -12.84
C ALA A 309 -14.49 21.99 -11.88
N ALA A 310 -13.38 21.46 -11.36
CA ALA A 310 -13.41 20.40 -10.36
C ALA A 310 -14.02 20.87 -9.03
N LEU A 311 -13.72 22.10 -8.60
CA LEU A 311 -14.28 22.69 -7.39
C LEU A 311 -15.79 22.92 -7.55
N THR A 312 -16.23 23.48 -8.68
CA THR A 312 -17.65 23.66 -9.01
C THR A 312 -18.38 22.32 -9.04
N GLY A 313 -17.80 21.29 -9.67
CA GLY A 313 -18.34 19.93 -9.65
C GLY A 313 -18.45 19.32 -8.25
N MET A 314 -17.47 19.59 -7.38
CA MET A 314 -17.52 19.18 -5.98
C MET A 314 -18.69 19.87 -5.25
N LEU A 315 -18.87 21.18 -5.44
CA LEU A 315 -19.98 21.94 -4.84
C LEU A 315 -21.35 21.46 -5.33
N TYR A 316 -21.48 21.13 -6.61
CA TYR A 316 -22.70 20.50 -7.15
C TYR A 316 -22.97 19.14 -6.51
N GLY A 317 -21.96 18.28 -6.39
CA GLY A 317 -22.07 17.01 -5.70
C GLY A 317 -22.55 17.15 -4.26
N ASP A 318 -21.97 18.09 -3.52
CA ASP A 318 -22.31 18.36 -2.11
C ASP A 318 -23.73 18.92 -1.97
N LEU A 319 -24.11 19.87 -2.83
CA LEU A 319 -25.46 20.46 -2.85
C LEU A 319 -26.52 19.39 -3.13
N LEU A 320 -26.36 18.66 -4.22
CA LEU A 320 -27.32 17.63 -4.64
C LEU A 320 -27.39 16.50 -3.62
N MET A 321 -26.25 16.09 -3.04
CA MET A 321 -26.22 15.10 -1.98
C MET A 321 -27.00 15.57 -0.75
N ARG A 322 -26.84 16.83 -0.32
CA ARG A 322 -27.56 17.39 0.84
C ARG A 322 -29.07 17.45 0.59
N VAL A 323 -29.49 17.92 -0.58
CA VAL A 323 -30.92 18.00 -0.94
C VAL A 323 -31.53 16.61 -1.03
N LEU A 324 -30.88 15.68 -1.73
CA LEU A 324 -31.35 14.29 -1.86
C LEU A 324 -31.51 13.64 -0.48
N ARG A 325 -30.49 13.70 0.37
CA ARG A 325 -30.53 13.09 1.71
C ARG A 325 -31.55 13.76 2.64
N ARG A 326 -31.86 15.04 2.43
CA ARG A 326 -32.88 15.76 3.20
C ARG A 326 -34.30 15.38 2.79
N VAL A 327 -34.53 15.10 1.51
CA VAL A 327 -35.87 14.88 0.93
C VAL A 327 -36.22 13.40 0.84
N GLN A 328 -35.27 12.53 0.53
CA GLN A 328 -35.49 11.09 0.29
C GLN A 328 -36.26 10.38 1.43
N PRO A 329 -36.02 10.64 2.73
CA PRO A 329 -36.81 10.01 3.80
C PRO A 329 -38.28 10.44 3.86
N TYR A 330 -38.64 11.53 3.18
CA TYR A 330 -39.98 12.12 3.14
C TYR A 330 -40.66 11.98 1.78
N GLU A 331 -40.08 11.21 0.85
CA GLU A 331 -40.65 11.01 -0.47
C GLU A 331 -41.98 10.26 -0.37
N ARG A 332 -43.01 10.75 -1.07
CA ARG A 332 -44.35 10.13 -1.06
C ARG A 332 -44.41 8.93 -2.01
N VAL A 333 -43.72 9.02 -3.14
CA VAL A 333 -43.53 7.94 -4.10
C VAL A 333 -42.06 7.58 -4.11
N SER A 334 -41.76 6.30 -3.87
CA SER A 334 -40.37 5.87 -3.74
C SER A 334 -39.59 6.10 -5.04
N GLY A 335 -38.41 6.69 -4.93
CA GLY A 335 -37.51 6.97 -6.05
C GLY A 335 -37.71 8.32 -6.73
N GLU A 336 -38.75 9.11 -6.42
CA GLU A 336 -38.94 10.45 -7.01
C GLU A 336 -37.80 11.40 -6.67
N ALA A 337 -37.31 11.36 -5.41
CA ALA A 337 -36.19 12.20 -5.01
C ALA A 337 -34.92 11.84 -5.81
N ARG A 338 -34.74 10.56 -6.13
CA ARG A 338 -33.62 10.07 -6.94
C ARG A 338 -33.73 10.51 -8.41
N GLN A 339 -34.92 10.44 -9.00
CA GLN A 339 -35.16 10.93 -10.37
C GLN A 339 -34.85 12.42 -10.51
N LEU A 340 -35.27 13.23 -9.54
CA LEU A 340 -34.93 14.66 -9.50
C LEU A 340 -33.41 14.87 -9.35
N TYR A 341 -32.76 14.09 -8.50
CA TYR A 341 -31.30 14.12 -8.37
C TYR A 341 -30.62 13.81 -9.71
N ASP A 342 -31.04 12.77 -10.43
CA ASP A 342 -30.43 12.39 -11.70
C ASP A 342 -30.67 13.46 -12.79
N TYR A 343 -31.87 14.07 -12.82
CA TYR A 343 -32.20 15.19 -13.71
C TYR A 343 -31.30 16.42 -13.47
N TRP A 344 -31.19 16.87 -12.20
CA TRP A 344 -30.35 18.02 -11.86
C TRP A 344 -28.86 17.71 -11.99
N GLY A 345 -28.45 16.48 -11.68
CA GLY A 345 -27.08 16.01 -11.88
C GLY A 345 -26.66 16.12 -13.35
N GLU A 346 -27.53 15.74 -14.29
CA GLU A 346 -27.27 15.90 -15.71
C GLU A 346 -27.18 17.37 -16.13
N LYS A 347 -28.06 18.24 -15.61
CA LYS A 347 -27.99 19.69 -15.87
C LYS A 347 -26.69 20.30 -15.36
N CYS A 348 -26.25 19.95 -14.15
CA CYS A 348 -24.98 20.39 -13.59
C CYS A 348 -23.77 19.89 -14.41
N ARG A 349 -23.83 18.66 -14.96
CA ARG A 349 -22.77 18.17 -15.86
C ARG A 349 -22.74 18.96 -17.17
N GLN A 350 -23.90 19.26 -17.76
CA GLN A 350 -23.99 20.07 -18.98
C GLN A 350 -23.42 21.47 -18.74
N ASP A 351 -23.76 22.10 -17.62
CA ASP A 351 -23.22 23.39 -17.20
C ASP A 351 -21.68 23.38 -17.09
N LEU A 352 -21.11 22.34 -16.45
CA LEU A 352 -19.67 22.16 -16.38
C LEU A 352 -19.03 22.09 -17.76
N LEU A 353 -19.67 21.46 -18.76
CA LEU A 353 -19.15 21.39 -20.12
C LEU A 353 -19.21 22.74 -20.84
N THR A 354 -20.33 23.46 -20.76
CA THR A 354 -20.55 24.73 -21.48
C THR A 354 -19.87 25.92 -20.82
N GLY A 355 -19.56 25.85 -19.52
CA GLY A 355 -18.81 26.87 -18.80
C GLY A 355 -19.62 28.02 -18.20
N GLY A 356 -20.93 27.82 -17.96
CA GLY A 356 -21.85 28.85 -17.46
C GLY A 356 -22.31 29.84 -18.53
#